data_AF-A0AAD7IE70-F1
#
_entry.id   AF-A0AAD7IE70-F1
#
_cell.length_a   1.000
_cell.length_b   1.000
_cell.length_c   1.000
_cell.angle_alpha   90.00
_cell.angle_beta   90.00
_cell.angle_gamma   90.00
#
_symmetry.space_group_name_H-M   'P 1'
#
loop_
_entity.id
_entity.type
_entity.pdbx_description
1 polymer ?
#
loop_
_entity_poly.entity_id
_entity_poly.type
_entity_poly.pdbx_seq_one_letter_code
_entity_poly.pdbx_strand_id
1 'polypeptide(L)'
;MLSLTRLGYLALVLLSASQSAVGRELWLERDGRAIELNPRRFGQNHPAVLTKLRAACGKGVCAKLAGAAVTPLLAAQPECSQQDMADQIIDTAKQFNGTTQAAMIAIAQEYRQTEKNTPPDFKTKPPTLRNSVFCQTAPRNAELNGLVQAQDPANDPNTFFDPATKASVKLGAQANTRPFSGAGVVASTE
;
A
#
# COMPACT_ATOMS: atom_id res chain seq x y z
N MET A 1 -53.39 6.47 -49.44
CA MET A 1 -53.55 7.20 -48.18
C MET A 1 -53.60 6.19 -47.03
N LEU A 2 -52.56 6.10 -46.20
CA LEU A 2 -52.61 5.28 -44.97
C LEU A 2 -53.32 6.08 -43.87
N SER A 3 -54.28 5.48 -43.17
CA SER A 3 -55.02 6.15 -42.09
C SER A 3 -54.13 6.38 -40.87
N LEU A 4 -54.40 7.44 -40.09
CA LEU A 4 -53.64 7.80 -38.88
C LEU A 4 -53.50 6.63 -37.89
N THR A 5 -54.52 5.78 -37.79
CA THR A 5 -54.51 4.57 -36.96
C THR A 5 -53.46 3.55 -37.38
N ARG A 6 -53.18 3.42 -38.68
CA ARG A 6 -52.16 2.51 -39.20
C ARG A 6 -50.74 3.06 -38.96
N LEU A 7 -50.58 4.38 -39.01
CA LEU A 7 -49.31 5.05 -38.65
C LEU A 7 -48.99 4.90 -37.16
N GLY A 8 -49.99 5.04 -36.29
CA GLY A 8 -49.82 4.83 -34.85
C GLY A 8 -49.41 3.40 -34.49
N TYR A 9 -50.04 2.40 -35.12
CA TYR A 9 -49.65 1.00 -34.92
C TYR A 9 -48.24 0.70 -35.44
N LEU A 10 -47.86 1.27 -36.57
CA LEU A 10 -46.51 1.09 -37.13
C LEU A 10 -45.44 1.69 -36.20
N ALA A 11 -45.69 2.86 -35.62
CA ALA A 11 -44.79 3.51 -34.67
C ALA A 11 -44.65 2.70 -33.37
N LEU A 12 -45.75 2.13 -32.87
CA LEU A 12 -45.73 1.31 -31.65
C LEU A 12 -44.95 0.00 -31.86
N VAL A 13 -45.12 -0.65 -33.02
CA VAL A 13 -44.35 -1.85 -33.39
C VAL A 13 -42.86 -1.54 -33.50
N LEU A 14 -42.49 -0.43 -34.15
CA LEU A 14 -41.10 0.02 -34.26
C LEU A 14 -40.45 0.34 -32.90
N LEU A 15 -41.20 0.95 -31.96
CA LEU A 15 -40.70 1.20 -30.61
C LEU A 15 -40.51 -0.10 -29.81
N SER A 16 -41.46 -1.04 -29.93
CA SER A 16 -41.39 -2.33 -29.20
C SER A 16 -40.36 -3.31 -29.75
N ALA A 17 -39.91 -3.12 -31.00
CA ALA A 17 -38.85 -3.89 -31.64
C ALA A 17 -37.45 -3.27 -31.48
N SER A 18 -37.33 -2.13 -30.78
CA SER A 18 -36.04 -1.56 -30.46
C SER A 18 -35.31 -2.49 -29.48
N GLN A 19 -34.24 -3.12 -29.98
CA GLN A 19 -33.45 -4.10 -29.23
C GLN A 19 -32.96 -3.47 -27.93
N SER A 20 -33.05 -4.23 -26.83
CA SER A 20 -32.37 -3.92 -25.58
C SER A 20 -30.90 -3.65 -25.88
N ALA A 21 -30.45 -2.43 -25.63
CA ALA A 21 -29.06 -2.05 -25.75
C ALA A 21 -28.25 -2.92 -24.80
N VAL A 22 -27.56 -3.92 -25.34
CA VAL A 22 -26.58 -4.69 -24.60
C VAL A 22 -25.43 -3.72 -24.35
N GLY A 23 -25.40 -3.11 -23.17
CA GLY A 23 -24.23 -2.37 -22.72
C GLY A 23 -23.05 -3.31 -22.82
N ARG A 24 -22.11 -3.06 -23.73
CA ARG A 24 -20.84 -3.76 -23.72
C ARG A 24 -20.15 -3.33 -22.44
N GLU A 25 -20.15 -4.18 -21.41
CA GLU A 25 -19.18 -4.05 -20.35
C GLU A 25 -17.82 -4.18 -21.02
N LEU A 26 -17.08 -3.07 -21.02
CA LEU A 26 -15.68 -3.03 -21.41
C LEU A 26 -14.91 -3.77 -20.32
N TRP A 27 -14.79 -5.09 -20.47
CA TRP A 27 -13.82 -5.84 -19.70
C TRP A 27 -12.45 -5.32 -20.11
N LEU A 28 -11.75 -4.71 -19.16
CA LEU A 28 -10.37 -4.30 -19.37
C LEU A 28 -9.59 -5.58 -19.66
N GLU A 29 -9.02 -5.68 -20.85
CA GLU A 29 -8.20 -6.81 -21.27
C GLU A 29 -6.74 -6.35 -21.40
N ARG A 30 -5.82 -7.19 -20.95
CA ARG A 30 -4.38 -7.04 -21.25
C ARG A 30 -3.85 -8.38 -21.72
N ASP A 31 -3.23 -8.39 -22.90
CA ASP A 31 -2.67 -9.59 -23.53
C ASP A 31 -3.70 -10.72 -23.71
N GLY A 32 -4.95 -10.38 -24.09
CA GLY A 32 -6.02 -11.35 -24.37
C GLY A 32 -6.57 -12.06 -23.12
N ARG A 33 -6.37 -11.47 -21.94
CA ARG A 33 -6.91 -11.96 -20.67
C ARG A 33 -7.69 -10.85 -19.99
N ALA A 34 -8.83 -11.23 -19.38
CA ALA A 34 -9.55 -10.34 -18.49
C ALA A 34 -8.61 -9.85 -17.38
N ILE A 35 -8.54 -8.53 -17.21
CA ILE A 35 -7.84 -7.92 -16.09
C ILE A 35 -8.73 -8.10 -14.86
N GLU A 36 -8.43 -9.11 -14.05
CA GLU A 36 -8.94 -9.17 -12.68
C GLU A 36 -8.31 -8.03 -11.89
N LEU A 37 -9.08 -6.95 -11.70
CA LEU A 37 -8.72 -5.84 -10.83
C LEU A 37 -8.78 -6.32 -9.37
N ASN A 38 -7.71 -6.95 -8.92
CA ASN A 38 -7.55 -7.25 -7.51
C ASN A 38 -7.34 -5.94 -6.75
N PRO A 39 -8.20 -5.59 -5.76
CA PRO A 39 -8.01 -4.40 -4.97
C PRO A 39 -6.63 -4.45 -4.30
N ARG A 40 -5.93 -3.32 -4.25
CA ARG A 40 -4.67 -3.23 -3.49
C ARG A 40 -5.01 -3.53 -2.03
N ARG A 41 -4.49 -4.63 -1.48
CA ARG A 41 -4.72 -4.98 -0.07
C ARG A 41 -3.76 -4.15 0.78
N PHE A 42 -4.24 -2.99 1.20
CA PHE A 42 -3.76 -2.31 2.38
C PHE A 42 -4.83 -2.53 3.46
N GLY A 43 -4.45 -2.77 4.73
CA GLY A 43 -5.41 -2.62 5.82
C GLY A 43 -5.97 -1.18 5.90
N GLN A 44 -5.24 -0.20 5.34
CA GLN A 44 -5.60 1.21 5.23
C GLN A 44 -5.12 1.81 3.89
N ASN A 45 -6.04 2.18 2.98
CA ASN A 45 -5.70 2.79 1.67
C ASN A 45 -4.96 4.14 1.77
N HIS A 46 -5.08 4.82 2.91
CA HIS A 46 -4.35 6.04 3.25
C HIS A 46 -4.08 6.03 4.76
N PRO A 47 -2.88 5.65 5.22
CA PRO A 47 -2.62 5.53 6.64
C PRO A 47 -2.73 6.90 7.33
N ALA A 48 -3.48 6.95 8.43
CA ALA A 48 -3.82 8.20 9.14
C ALA A 48 -2.59 9.01 9.55
N VAL A 49 -1.45 8.35 9.79
CA VAL A 49 -0.17 8.98 10.10
C VAL A 49 0.30 9.96 9.03
N LEU A 50 -0.04 9.76 7.75
CA LEU A 50 0.32 10.69 6.68
C LEU A 50 -0.42 12.03 6.82
N THR A 51 -1.68 11.97 7.25
CA THR A 51 -2.47 13.16 7.55
C THR A 51 -1.94 13.87 8.79
N LYS A 52 -1.57 13.11 9.84
CA LYS A 52 -0.91 13.66 11.05
C LYS A 52 0.39 14.36 10.69
N LEU A 53 1.26 13.71 9.90
CA LEU A 53 2.53 14.28 9.45
C LEU A 53 2.32 15.59 8.70
N ARG A 54 1.36 15.62 7.76
CA ARG A 54 1.04 16.84 7.00
C ARG A 54 0.62 18.00 7.91
N ALA A 55 -0.06 17.73 9.02
CA ALA A 55 -0.55 18.74 9.95
C ALA A 55 0.47 19.14 11.03
N ALA A 56 1.56 18.37 11.21
CA ALA A 56 2.43 18.46 12.38
C ALA A 56 3.18 19.80 12.55
N CYS A 57 3.67 20.41 11.46
CA CYS A 57 4.54 21.59 11.53
C CYS A 57 4.09 22.76 10.62
N GLY A 58 2.79 22.91 10.40
CA GLY A 58 2.24 23.92 9.48
C GLY A 58 2.43 23.57 8.00
N LYS A 59 1.91 24.40 7.08
CA LYS A 59 2.06 24.20 5.63
C LYS A 59 3.54 24.36 5.24
N GLY A 60 4.05 23.53 4.32
CA GLY A 60 5.44 23.59 3.86
C GLY A 60 6.16 22.24 3.98
N VAL A 61 7.21 22.19 4.79
CA VAL A 61 8.11 21.02 4.91
C VAL A 61 7.35 19.75 5.32
N CYS A 62 6.45 19.83 6.31
CA CYS A 62 5.63 18.69 6.72
C CYS A 62 4.70 18.16 5.62
N ALA A 63 4.14 19.05 4.80
CA ALA A 63 3.32 18.65 3.66
C ALA A 63 4.14 17.95 2.57
N LYS A 64 5.39 18.40 2.36
CA LYS A 64 6.33 17.76 1.42
C LYS A 64 6.77 16.38 1.93
N LEU A 65 7.10 16.27 3.22
CA LEU A 65 7.41 14.99 3.85
C LEU A 65 6.25 14.01 3.76
N ALA A 66 5.03 14.45 4.06
CA ALA A 66 3.84 13.60 3.94
C ALA A 66 3.61 13.10 2.51
N GLY A 67 3.86 13.93 1.49
CA GLY A 67 3.79 13.50 0.09
C GLY A 67 4.88 12.48 -0.26
N ALA A 68 6.11 12.70 0.20
CA ALA A 68 7.23 11.79 -0.02
C ALA A 68 7.05 10.44 0.69
N ALA A 69 6.42 10.45 1.87
CA ALA A 69 6.16 9.26 2.69
C ALA A 69 5.18 8.26 2.06
N VAL A 70 4.45 8.62 1.01
CA VAL A 70 3.59 7.66 0.29
C VAL A 70 4.43 6.64 -0.48
N THR A 71 5.50 7.09 -1.13
CA THR A 71 6.28 6.25 -2.05
C THR A 71 6.87 5.03 -1.36
N PRO A 72 7.59 5.13 -0.22
CA PRO A 72 8.20 3.99 0.47
C PRO A 72 7.23 2.88 0.90
N LEU A 73 5.94 3.20 1.05
CA LEU A 73 4.89 2.24 1.40
C LEU A 73 4.42 1.39 0.21
N LEU A 74 4.87 1.70 -1.00
CA LEU A 74 4.51 0.96 -2.20
C LEU A 74 5.32 -0.35 -2.33
N ALA A 75 4.71 -1.36 -2.94
CA ALA A 75 5.25 -2.71 -3.01
C ALA A 75 6.63 -2.81 -3.65
N ALA A 76 6.87 -2.07 -4.74
CA ALA A 76 8.12 -2.14 -5.48
C ALA A 76 9.28 -1.34 -4.86
N GLN A 77 9.07 -0.68 -3.72
CA GLN A 77 10.14 0.09 -3.10
C GLN A 77 11.13 -0.80 -2.35
N PRO A 78 12.40 -0.38 -2.24
CA PRO A 78 13.43 -1.10 -1.48
C PRO A 78 12.98 -1.39 -0.04
N GLU A 79 13.49 -2.48 0.53
CA GLU A 79 13.14 -2.96 1.87
C GLU A 79 13.37 -1.92 2.97
N CYS A 80 14.43 -1.12 2.87
CA CYS A 80 14.78 -0.11 3.88
C CYS A 80 14.17 1.29 3.65
N SER A 81 13.59 1.55 2.47
CA SER A 81 13.10 2.88 2.10
C SER A 81 12.11 3.51 3.10
N GLN A 82 11.29 2.69 3.76
CA GLN A 82 10.35 3.18 4.78
C GLN A 82 11.08 3.60 6.06
N GLN A 83 12.12 2.87 6.46
CA GLN A 83 12.97 3.24 7.58
C GLN A 83 13.74 4.52 7.28
N ASP A 84 14.33 4.63 6.09
CA ASP A 84 15.07 5.82 5.67
C ASP A 84 14.19 7.08 5.66
N MET A 85 12.92 6.91 5.28
CA MET A 85 11.94 8.00 5.32
C MET A 85 11.54 8.36 6.77
N ALA A 86 11.37 7.37 7.65
CA ALA A 86 11.12 7.62 9.07
C ALA A 86 12.31 8.37 9.71
N ASP A 87 13.53 7.96 9.39
CA ASP A 87 14.76 8.65 9.78
C ASP A 87 14.77 10.09 9.27
N GLN A 88 14.41 10.32 8.00
CA GLN A 88 14.33 11.67 7.44
C GLN A 88 13.29 12.55 8.16
N ILE A 89 12.15 11.98 8.59
CA ILE A 89 11.15 12.71 9.37
C ILE A 89 11.74 13.13 10.72
N ILE A 90 12.49 12.25 11.41
CA ILE A 90 13.16 12.58 12.68
C ILE A 90 14.28 13.61 12.47
N ASP A 91 15.10 13.45 11.44
CA ASP A 91 16.15 14.41 11.11
C ASP A 91 15.57 15.80 10.82
N THR A 92 14.40 15.86 10.19
CA THR A 92 13.68 17.11 9.98
C THR A 92 13.04 17.63 11.27
N ALA A 93 12.53 16.73 12.13
CA ALA A 93 11.95 17.10 13.43
C ALA A 93 12.95 17.85 14.31
N LYS A 94 14.24 17.51 14.24
CA LYS A 94 15.33 18.18 14.96
C LYS A 94 15.53 19.66 14.57
N GLN A 95 14.95 20.11 13.45
CA GLN A 95 14.95 21.53 13.06
C GLN A 95 13.86 22.34 13.80
N PHE A 96 12.89 21.65 14.39
CA PHE A 96 11.84 22.24 15.22
C PHE A 96 12.19 22.06 16.70
N ASN A 97 11.41 22.69 17.57
CA ASN A 97 11.59 22.63 19.02
C ASN A 97 10.28 22.32 19.75
N GLY A 98 10.40 21.92 21.02
CA GLY A 98 9.28 21.69 21.92
C GLY A 98 8.27 20.67 21.41
N THR A 99 6.98 21.04 21.44
CA THR A 99 5.86 20.15 21.12
C THR A 99 5.88 19.67 19.68
N THR A 100 6.32 20.50 18.73
CA THR A 100 6.35 20.13 17.30
C THR A 100 7.39 19.05 17.01
N GLN A 101 8.59 19.19 17.60
CA GLN A 101 9.65 18.18 17.48
C GLN A 101 9.18 16.84 18.05
N ALA A 102 8.64 16.85 19.27
CA ALA A 102 8.13 15.64 19.91
C ALA A 102 7.00 14.97 19.11
N ALA A 103 6.06 15.76 18.57
CA ALA A 103 4.98 15.26 17.74
C ALA A 103 5.50 14.61 16.44
N MET A 104 6.47 15.23 15.77
CA MET A 104 7.06 14.67 14.55
C MET A 104 7.83 13.37 14.80
N ILE A 105 8.55 13.27 15.92
CA ILE A 105 9.24 12.02 16.31
C ILE A 105 8.21 10.90 16.55
N ALA A 106 7.14 11.17 17.30
CA ALA A 106 6.08 10.19 17.54
C ALA A 106 5.41 9.76 16.22
N ILE A 107 5.17 10.71 15.31
CA ILE A 107 4.64 10.42 13.96
C ILE A 107 5.61 9.55 13.15
N ALA A 108 6.93 9.77 13.26
CA ALA A 108 7.91 8.95 12.56
C ALA A 108 7.92 7.50 13.07
N GLN A 109 7.77 7.30 14.38
CA GLN A 109 7.65 5.98 14.99
C GLN A 109 6.37 5.27 14.52
N GLU A 110 5.22 5.96 14.56
CA GLU A 110 3.95 5.43 14.02
C GLU A 110 4.08 5.10 12.53
N TYR A 111 4.73 5.97 11.75
CA TYR A 111 4.96 5.75 10.32
C TYR A 111 5.86 4.53 10.06
N ARG A 112 6.91 4.31 10.88
CA ARG A 112 7.79 3.14 10.76
C ARG A 112 7.02 1.83 10.93
N GLN A 113 5.95 1.85 11.72
CA GLN A 113 5.09 0.70 12.01
C GLN A 113 3.92 0.55 11.04
N THR A 114 3.74 1.45 10.08
CA THR A 114 2.68 1.29 9.07
C THR A 114 2.94 0.10 8.16
N GLU A 115 1.86 -0.55 7.73
CA GLU A 115 1.93 -1.64 6.75
C GLU A 115 2.51 -1.14 5.42
N LYS A 116 3.42 -1.94 4.86
CA LYS A 116 3.90 -1.75 3.49
C LYS A 116 3.10 -2.63 2.55
N ASN A 117 2.69 -2.08 1.41
CA ASN A 117 1.98 -2.84 0.39
C ASN A 117 2.79 -4.04 -0.09
N THR A 118 2.14 -5.17 -0.31
CA THR A 118 2.72 -6.32 -0.98
C THR A 118 1.73 -6.87 -1.99
N PRO A 119 2.18 -7.24 -3.20
CA PRO A 119 1.27 -7.87 -4.15
C PRO A 119 0.99 -9.31 -3.68
N PRO A 120 -0.23 -9.83 -3.84
CA PRO A 120 -0.45 -11.28 -3.79
C PRO A 120 0.40 -12.01 -4.84
N ASP A 121 0.71 -13.27 -4.60
CA ASP A 121 1.26 -14.16 -5.62
C ASP A 121 0.11 -14.73 -6.45
N PHE A 122 -0.08 -14.19 -7.66
CA PHE A 122 -1.14 -14.63 -8.57
C PHE A 122 -0.82 -15.93 -9.33
N LYS A 123 0.35 -16.53 -9.10
CA LYS A 123 0.68 -17.84 -9.70
C LYS A 123 -0.04 -18.99 -9.00
N THR A 124 -0.50 -18.78 -7.78
CA THR A 124 -1.26 -19.76 -6.98
C THR A 124 -2.76 -19.49 -7.04
N LYS A 125 -3.58 -20.54 -6.85
CA LYS A 125 -5.05 -20.46 -6.78
C LYS A 125 -5.53 -21.17 -5.50
N PRO A 126 -6.08 -20.47 -4.50
CA PRO A 126 -6.22 -19.01 -4.42
C PRO A 126 -4.86 -18.29 -4.35
N PRO A 127 -4.78 -16.99 -4.73
CA PRO A 127 -3.54 -16.22 -4.65
C PRO A 127 -2.97 -16.20 -3.23
N THR A 128 -1.67 -16.41 -3.11
CA THR A 128 -1.00 -16.40 -1.80
C THR A 128 -0.72 -14.97 -1.37
N LEU A 129 -1.21 -14.59 -0.19
CA LEU A 129 -0.95 -13.29 0.43
C LEU A 129 0.42 -13.31 1.10
N ARG A 130 1.19 -12.22 1.00
CA ARG A 130 2.64 -12.22 1.32
C ARG A 130 3.00 -11.05 2.20
N ASN A 131 3.90 -11.27 3.14
CA ASN A 131 4.48 -10.23 3.99
C ASN A 131 5.53 -9.40 3.25
N SER A 132 5.79 -8.18 3.73
CA SER A 132 6.92 -7.38 3.27
C SER A 132 8.20 -7.86 3.94
N VAL A 133 9.30 -7.92 3.19
CA VAL A 133 10.62 -8.16 3.80
C VAL A 133 11.05 -7.00 4.70
N PHE A 134 11.80 -7.30 5.76
CA PHE A 134 12.29 -6.36 6.75
C PHE A 134 13.59 -5.69 6.33
N CYS A 135 13.75 -4.41 6.62
CA CYS A 135 15.04 -3.75 6.50
C CYS A 135 16.09 -4.47 7.36
N GLN A 136 17.32 -4.64 6.83
CA GLN A 136 18.44 -5.33 7.51
C GLN A 136 19.57 -4.39 7.90
N THR A 137 19.29 -3.09 7.98
CA THR A 137 20.23 -2.07 8.44
C THR A 137 19.68 -1.42 9.69
N ALA A 138 20.60 -0.98 10.58
CA ALA A 138 20.22 -0.18 11.73
C ALA A 138 19.66 1.18 11.28
N PRO A 139 18.64 1.73 11.96
CA PRO A 139 18.17 3.08 11.69
C PRO A 139 19.26 4.11 12.05
N ARG A 140 19.23 5.27 11.40
CA ARG A 140 20.16 6.36 11.74
C ARG A 140 19.80 7.01 13.07
N ASN A 141 18.51 7.04 13.40
CA ASN A 141 17.96 7.64 14.61
C ASN A 141 17.58 6.57 15.63
N ALA A 142 18.06 6.72 16.85
CA ALA A 142 17.86 5.74 17.92
C ALA A 142 16.40 5.59 18.34
N GLU A 143 15.56 6.60 18.07
CA GLU A 143 14.12 6.61 18.32
C GLU A 143 13.37 5.54 17.50
N LEU A 144 14.00 4.99 16.46
CA LEU A 144 13.44 3.90 15.63
C LEU A 144 13.98 2.51 15.99
N ASN A 145 14.86 2.40 16.99
CA ASN A 145 15.43 1.12 17.38
C ASN A 145 14.34 0.12 17.79
N GLY A 146 14.42 -1.09 17.24
CA GLY A 146 13.43 -2.15 17.48
C GLY A 146 12.09 -1.97 16.76
N LEU A 147 11.86 -0.85 16.06
CA LEU A 147 10.64 -0.64 15.30
C LEU A 147 10.75 -1.25 13.90
N VAL A 148 9.81 -2.11 13.57
CA VAL A 148 9.64 -2.71 12.25
C VAL A 148 8.28 -2.37 11.68
N GLN A 149 8.17 -2.46 10.36
CA GLN A 149 6.88 -2.26 9.70
C GLN A 149 5.89 -3.37 10.07
N ALA A 150 4.62 -3.01 10.23
CA ALA A 150 3.57 -3.98 10.42
C ALA A 150 3.37 -4.85 9.16
N GLN A 151 2.81 -6.03 9.39
CA GLN A 151 2.41 -6.98 8.37
C GLN A 151 0.89 -7.15 8.43
N ASP A 152 0.23 -7.27 7.28
CA ASP A 152 -1.21 -7.56 7.24
C ASP A 152 -1.44 -8.95 7.90
N PRO A 153 -2.28 -9.05 8.95
CA PRO A 153 -2.54 -10.31 9.65
C PRO A 153 -3.19 -11.38 8.77
N ALA A 154 -3.77 -11.02 7.62
CA ALA A 154 -4.31 -11.96 6.65
C ALA A 154 -3.25 -12.59 5.73
N ASN A 155 -2.00 -12.11 5.76
CA ASN A 155 -0.92 -12.68 4.97
C ASN A 155 -0.49 -14.06 5.48
N ASP A 156 0.08 -14.89 4.59
CA ASP A 156 0.76 -16.11 5.01
C ASP A 156 2.03 -15.75 5.81
N PRO A 157 2.13 -16.13 7.09
CA PRO A 157 3.27 -15.78 7.95
C PRO A 157 4.60 -16.33 7.43
N ASN A 158 4.58 -17.35 6.55
CA ASN A 158 5.76 -18.01 6.03
C ASN A 158 6.18 -17.53 4.63
N THR A 159 5.44 -16.60 4.02
CA THR A 159 5.70 -16.14 2.65
C THR A 159 5.87 -14.63 2.60
N PHE A 160 6.98 -14.18 2.02
CA PHE A 160 7.38 -12.78 1.90
C PHE A 160 7.50 -12.37 0.43
N PHE A 161 7.25 -11.11 0.12
CA PHE A 161 7.56 -10.50 -1.17
C PHE A 161 8.87 -9.74 -1.06
N ASP A 162 9.84 -10.12 -1.91
CA ASP A 162 11.10 -9.41 -2.04
C ASP A 162 11.03 -8.43 -3.23
N PRO A 163 11.13 -7.10 -2.98
CA PRO A 163 11.07 -6.10 -4.04
C PRO A 163 12.27 -6.14 -4.99
N ALA A 164 13.44 -6.64 -4.56
CA ALA A 164 14.65 -6.71 -5.38
C ALA A 164 14.51 -7.80 -6.47
N THR A 165 14.07 -8.99 -6.08
CA THR A 165 13.85 -10.13 -6.99
C THR A 165 12.45 -10.16 -7.61
N LYS A 166 11.51 -9.36 -7.08
CA LYS A 166 10.08 -9.35 -7.43
C LYS A 166 9.42 -10.72 -7.27
N ALA A 167 9.91 -11.52 -6.34
CA ALA A 167 9.50 -12.90 -6.14
C ALA A 167 9.03 -13.17 -4.70
N SER A 168 8.40 -14.33 -4.53
CA SER A 168 8.02 -14.86 -3.22
C SER A 168 9.24 -15.53 -2.58
N VAL A 169 9.48 -15.26 -1.30
CA VAL A 169 10.57 -15.86 -0.52
C VAL A 169 9.99 -16.45 0.76
N LYS A 170 10.50 -17.62 1.17
CA LYS A 170 10.03 -18.31 2.38
C LYS A 170 10.74 -17.80 3.62
N LEU A 171 10.05 -17.82 4.76
CA LEU A 171 10.63 -17.49 6.05
C LEU A 171 11.94 -18.27 6.28
N GLY A 172 13.00 -17.55 6.66
CA GLY A 172 14.32 -18.12 6.92
C GLY A 172 15.19 -18.36 5.68
N ALA A 173 14.67 -18.23 4.46
CA ALA A 173 15.47 -18.39 3.24
C ALA A 173 16.47 -17.25 3.02
N GLN A 174 16.22 -16.08 3.61
CA GLN A 174 17.10 -14.92 3.58
C GLN A 174 16.94 -14.07 4.84
N ALA A 175 17.95 -13.28 5.20
CA ALA A 175 17.99 -12.50 6.45
C ALA A 175 16.79 -11.55 6.59
N ASN A 176 16.41 -10.87 5.51
CA ASN A 176 15.29 -9.91 5.49
C ASN A 176 13.89 -10.53 5.62
N THR A 177 13.77 -11.84 5.85
CA THR A 177 12.49 -12.47 6.25
C THR A 177 12.28 -12.45 7.77
N ARG A 178 13.24 -11.89 8.53
CA ARG A 178 13.13 -11.67 9.96
C ARG A 178 13.47 -10.22 10.31
N PRO A 179 12.89 -9.66 11.38
CA PRO A 179 13.32 -8.38 11.92
C PRO A 179 14.84 -8.30 12.10
N PHE A 180 15.39 -7.12 11.84
CA PHE A 180 16.80 -6.86 12.07
C PHE A 180 17.14 -7.07 13.56
N SER A 181 18.17 -7.88 13.83
CA SER A 181 18.64 -8.24 15.17
C SER A 181 19.98 -7.60 15.53
N GLY A 182 20.44 -6.59 14.78
CA GLY A 182 21.67 -5.88 15.09
C GLY A 182 21.69 -5.31 16.51
N ALA A 183 22.89 -5.23 17.09
CA ALA A 183 23.19 -4.95 18.49
C ALA A 183 22.25 -3.91 19.15
N GLY A 184 21.19 -4.37 19.79
CA GLY A 184 20.20 -3.50 20.45
C GLY A 184 18.82 -4.12 20.68
N VAL A 185 18.45 -5.18 19.96
CA VAL A 185 17.16 -5.86 20.17
C VAL A 185 17.36 -7.14 20.96
N VAL A 186 17.04 -7.09 22.24
CA VAL A 186 16.92 -8.28 23.10
C VAL A 186 15.78 -9.12 22.53
N ALA A 187 16.11 -10.32 22.05
CA ALA A 187 15.13 -11.26 21.50
C ALA A 187 14.08 -11.59 22.58
N SER A 188 12.85 -11.10 22.39
CA SER A 188 11.70 -11.60 23.13
C SER A 188 11.35 -12.96 22.54
N THR A 189 11.64 -13.99 23.33
CA THR A 189 11.30 -15.38 23.06
C THR A 189 9.95 -15.65 23.71
N GLU A 190 8.96 -16.02 22.89
CA GLU A 190 7.85 -16.91 23.27
C GLU A 190 7.83 -18.09 22.28
#